data_AF-A0A956IZY9-F1
#
_entry.id   AF-A0A956IZY9-F1
#
_cell.length_a   1.000
_cell.length_b   1.000
_cell.length_c   1.000
_cell.angle_alpha   90.00
_cell.angle_beta   90.00
_cell.angle_gamma   90.00
#
_symmetry.space_group_name_H-M   'P 1'
#
loop_
_entity.id
_entity.type
_entity.pdbx_description
1 polymer ?
#
loop_
_entity_poly.entity_id
_entity_poly.type
_entity_poly.pdbx_seq_one_letter_code
_entity_poly.pdbx_strand_id
1 'polypeptide(L)'
;QGRSHPEQVYITMAQLIGQLCTFAVKADATEIPKFNYMELGDTFEKLFARVLALLDAVIAERYVEVPMQRREDGMYLGKIEDGSLLRYEFFLAAKGSLPEGQLRDRLPKLSKIASWSQVGSILNSAINGARLELEYQPPGALPLRPGVVFFRVHKTPEYWTDIQGTGTIAIYQPLEPRAVELSLYAVDPENL
;
A
#
# COMPACT_ATOMS: atom_id res chain seq x y z
N GLN A 1 -22.56 26.43 23.90
CA GLN A 1 -21.66 26.46 25.06
C GLN A 1 -20.24 26.36 24.51
N GLY A 2 -19.42 27.40 24.64
CA GLY A 2 -18.15 27.52 23.92
C GLY A 2 -17.20 28.52 24.59
N ARG A 3 -17.03 28.39 25.90
CA ARG A 3 -16.12 29.22 26.71
C ARG A 3 -15.11 28.32 27.42
N SER A 4 -14.28 27.64 26.64
CA SER A 4 -13.12 26.92 27.19
C SER A 4 -11.91 27.82 27.12
N HIS A 5 -11.14 27.88 28.21
CA HIS A 5 -9.88 28.62 28.24
C HIS A 5 -8.89 28.01 27.22
N PRO A 6 -8.14 28.82 26.45
CA PRO A 6 -7.20 28.29 25.45
C PRO A 6 -6.21 27.28 26.02
N GLU A 7 -5.74 27.50 27.25
CA GLU A 7 -4.86 26.55 27.96
C GLU A 7 -5.49 25.16 28.13
N GLN A 8 -6.80 25.09 28.40
CA GLN A 8 -7.50 23.81 28.57
C GLN A 8 -7.51 23.01 27.26
N VAL A 9 -7.74 23.71 26.14
CA VAL A 9 -7.70 23.09 24.81
C VAL A 9 -6.29 22.63 24.48
N TYR A 10 -5.28 23.44 24.78
CA TYR A 10 -3.87 23.09 24.62
C TYR A 10 -3.51 21.81 25.38
N ILE A 11 -3.88 21.70 26.66
CA ILE A 11 -3.59 20.52 27.48
C ILE A 11 -4.23 19.27 26.86
N THR A 12 -5.50 19.34 26.45
CA THR A 12 -6.19 18.21 25.82
C THR A 12 -5.53 17.80 24.50
N MET A 13 -5.13 18.76 23.66
CA MET A 13 -4.42 18.46 22.40
C MET A 13 -3.04 17.87 22.64
N ALA A 14 -2.28 18.38 23.62
CA ALA A 14 -0.98 17.85 23.98
C ALA A 14 -1.08 16.40 24.51
N GLN A 15 -2.10 16.11 25.32
CA GLN A 15 -2.39 14.74 25.77
C GLN A 15 -2.72 13.80 24.60
N LEU A 16 -3.55 14.26 23.66
CA LEU A 16 -3.85 13.49 22.44
C LEU A 16 -2.59 13.22 21.61
N ILE A 17 -1.73 14.22 21.39
CA ILE A 17 -0.46 14.06 20.69
C ILE A 17 0.41 13.00 21.39
N GLY A 18 0.54 13.07 22.71
CA GLY A 18 1.31 12.10 23.49
C GLY A 18 0.79 10.66 23.34
N GLN A 19 -0.53 10.49 23.31
CA GLN A 19 -1.17 9.19 23.03
C GLN A 19 -0.93 8.72 21.59
N LEU A 20 -1.00 9.60 20.60
CA LEU A 20 -0.75 9.24 19.21
C LEU A 20 0.73 8.85 18.96
N CYS A 21 1.66 9.48 19.66
CA CYS A 21 3.08 9.14 19.56
C CYS A 21 3.37 7.68 19.98
N THR A 22 2.54 7.03 20.80
CA THR A 22 2.77 5.60 21.16
C THR A 22 2.51 4.65 20.00
N PHE A 23 1.79 5.09 18.96
CA PHE A 23 1.49 4.29 17.78
C PHE A 23 2.39 4.62 16.59
N ALA A 24 3.09 5.75 16.61
CA ALA A 24 3.95 6.19 15.51
C ALA A 24 5.43 5.90 15.81
N VAL A 25 6.05 4.98 15.06
CA VAL A 25 7.42 4.48 15.26
C VAL A 25 8.49 5.58 15.25
N LYS A 26 8.24 6.70 14.56
CA LYS A 26 9.18 7.83 14.39
C LYS A 26 8.73 9.12 15.09
N ALA A 27 7.67 9.09 15.89
CA ALA A 27 7.16 10.29 16.54
C ALA A 27 7.81 10.52 17.90
N ASP A 28 8.33 11.72 18.12
CA ASP A 28 8.82 12.15 19.43
C ASP A 28 7.73 12.99 20.15
N ALA A 29 7.44 12.62 21.39
CA ALA A 29 6.49 13.30 22.26
C ALA A 29 7.04 14.63 22.84
N THR A 30 8.35 14.88 22.72
CA THR A 30 8.99 16.11 23.18
C THR A 30 8.84 17.28 22.21
N GLU A 31 8.40 17.02 20.97
CA GLU A 31 8.20 18.01 19.91
C GLU A 31 6.89 18.82 20.05
N ILE A 32 6.18 18.72 21.17
CA ILE A 32 4.96 19.48 21.42
C ILE A 32 5.33 20.98 21.59
N PRO A 33 4.80 21.89 20.76
CA PRO A 33 5.06 23.33 20.87
C PRO A 33 4.67 23.86 22.24
N LYS A 34 5.52 24.70 22.86
CA LYS A 34 5.20 25.32 24.16
C LYS A 34 4.03 26.28 24.01
N PHE A 35 3.14 26.28 25.00
CA PHE A 35 2.02 27.20 25.04
C PHE A 35 2.49 28.67 25.16
N ASN A 36 2.14 29.51 24.19
CA ASN A 36 2.43 30.94 24.22
C ASN A 36 1.12 31.77 24.17
N TYR A 37 0.79 32.41 25.29
CA TYR A 37 -0.38 33.31 25.41
C TYR A 37 -0.34 34.51 24.45
N MET A 38 0.86 34.95 24.05
CA MET A 38 1.04 36.11 23.17
C MET A 38 0.86 35.76 21.69
N GLU A 39 1.02 34.48 21.34
CA GLU A 39 1.00 33.98 19.96
C GLU A 39 0.19 32.69 19.87
N LEU A 40 -1.08 32.77 20.29
CA LEU A 40 -1.98 31.61 20.30
C LEU A 40 -2.19 31.03 18.89
N GLY A 41 -2.27 31.88 17.86
CA GLY A 41 -2.46 31.43 16.48
C GLY A 41 -1.38 30.45 16.02
N ASP A 42 -0.11 30.85 16.12
CA ASP A 42 1.04 30.02 15.74
C ASP A 42 1.15 28.75 16.61
N THR A 43 0.86 28.87 17.92
CA THR A 43 0.87 27.72 18.84
C THR A 43 -0.14 26.66 18.42
N PHE A 44 -1.40 27.05 18.18
CA PHE A 44 -2.46 26.12 17.81
C PHE A 44 -2.30 25.59 16.39
N GLU A 45 -1.86 26.40 15.44
CA GLU A 45 -1.60 25.96 14.07
C GLU A 45 -0.57 24.82 14.04
N LYS A 46 0.54 24.95 14.77
CA LYS A 46 1.56 23.90 14.90
C LYS A 46 1.02 22.65 15.59
N LEU A 47 0.20 22.80 16.63
CA LEU A 47 -0.44 21.67 17.30
C LEU A 47 -1.40 20.92 16.38
N PHE A 48 -2.27 21.63 15.66
CA PHE A 48 -3.20 21.02 14.70
C PHE A 48 -2.46 20.31 13.58
N ALA A 49 -1.45 20.95 12.98
CA ALA A 49 -0.62 20.35 11.95
C ALA A 49 0.04 19.05 12.45
N ARG A 50 0.55 19.04 13.69
CA ARG A 50 1.15 17.85 14.30
C ARG A 50 0.13 16.75 14.58
N VAL A 51 -1.06 17.08 15.12
CA VAL A 51 -2.13 16.10 15.33
C VAL A 51 -2.53 15.45 14.01
N LEU A 52 -2.73 16.24 12.95
CA LEU A 52 -3.06 15.71 11.63
C LEU A 52 -1.94 14.82 11.07
N ALA A 53 -0.69 15.25 11.16
CA ALA A 53 0.46 14.45 10.72
C ALA A 53 0.60 13.14 11.51
N LEU A 54 0.34 13.16 12.83
CA LEU A 54 0.36 11.96 13.66
C LEU A 54 -0.84 11.05 13.38
N LEU A 55 -2.03 11.58 13.18
CA LEU A 55 -3.19 10.78 12.75
C LEU A 55 -2.91 10.11 11.40
N ASP A 56 -2.33 10.85 10.45
CA ASP A 56 -1.90 10.30 9.15
C ASP A 56 -0.80 9.23 9.30
N ALA A 57 0.13 9.39 10.25
CA ALA A 57 1.18 8.41 10.52
C ALA A 57 0.73 7.20 11.34
N VAL A 58 -0.30 7.36 12.19
CA VAL A 58 -0.93 6.32 13.01
C VAL A 58 -2.00 5.54 12.25
N ILE A 59 -2.35 5.98 11.04
CA ILE A 59 -2.69 5.06 9.96
C ILE A 59 -1.41 4.26 9.68
N ALA A 60 -1.11 3.33 10.59
CA ALA A 60 -0.09 2.31 10.46
C ALA A 60 -0.15 1.81 9.04
N GLU A 61 1.00 1.58 8.40
CA GLU A 61 1.11 1.05 7.04
C GLU A 61 0.22 -0.20 6.91
N ARG A 62 -1.07 0.00 6.58
CA ARG A 62 -2.08 -1.08 6.51
C ARG A 62 -1.77 -2.02 5.35
N TYR A 63 -0.83 -1.61 4.53
CA TYR A 63 -0.27 -2.31 3.41
C TYR A 63 1.23 -2.03 3.34
N VAL A 64 1.98 -2.99 2.82
CA VAL A 64 3.39 -2.84 2.45
C VAL A 64 3.48 -2.83 0.94
N GLU A 65 4.05 -1.77 0.35
CA GLU A 65 4.34 -1.74 -1.08
C GLU A 65 5.61 -2.55 -1.38
N VAL A 66 5.47 -3.58 -2.20
CA VAL A 66 6.62 -4.40 -2.63
C VAL A 66 7.32 -3.64 -3.76
N PRO A 67 8.62 -3.33 -3.63
CA PRO A 67 9.36 -2.64 -4.69
C PRO A 67 9.48 -3.55 -5.92
N MET A 68 8.94 -3.08 -7.05
CA MET A 68 8.96 -3.80 -8.33
C MET A 68 9.82 -3.06 -9.35
N GLN A 69 10.79 -3.74 -9.94
CA GLN A 69 11.55 -3.25 -11.09
C GLN A 69 10.79 -3.55 -12.39
N ARG A 70 10.35 -2.49 -13.07
CA ARG A 70 9.72 -2.58 -14.39
C ARG A 70 10.76 -2.75 -15.49
N ARG A 71 10.46 -3.62 -16.46
CA ARG A 71 11.19 -3.82 -17.71
C ARG A 71 10.34 -3.41 -18.91
N GLU A 72 10.99 -3.11 -20.03
CA GLU A 72 10.31 -2.66 -21.25
C GLU A 72 9.42 -3.72 -21.90
N ASP A 73 9.69 -5.00 -21.62
CA ASP A 73 8.92 -6.14 -22.12
C ASP A 73 7.60 -6.37 -21.36
N GLY A 74 7.28 -5.52 -20.38
CA GLY A 74 6.08 -5.66 -19.53
C GLY A 74 6.29 -6.58 -18.33
N MET A 75 7.54 -6.94 -18.03
CA MET A 75 7.88 -7.68 -16.82
C MET A 75 8.09 -6.74 -15.64
N TYR A 76 7.55 -7.11 -14.49
CA TYR A 76 7.77 -6.48 -13.19
C TYR A 76 8.41 -7.50 -12.26
N LEU A 77 9.61 -7.19 -11.77
CA LEU A 77 10.39 -8.08 -10.90
C LEU A 77 10.50 -7.49 -9.51
N GLY A 78 9.95 -8.17 -8.51
CA GLY A 78 10.05 -7.81 -7.10
C GLY A 78 10.79 -8.84 -6.28
N LYS A 79 11.40 -8.36 -5.20
CA LYS A 79 11.99 -9.20 -4.16
C LYS A 79 11.31 -8.90 -2.84
N ILE A 80 10.81 -9.94 -2.20
CA ILE A 80 10.16 -9.89 -0.89
C ILE A 80 11.26 -10.19 0.14
N GLU A 81 11.80 -9.13 0.75
CA GLU A 81 12.89 -9.27 1.72
C GLU A 81 12.41 -9.78 3.08
N ASP A 82 11.22 -9.36 3.50
CA ASP A 82 10.57 -9.87 4.71
C ASP A 82 9.65 -11.05 4.39
N GLY A 83 10.08 -12.25 4.80
CA GLY A 83 9.30 -13.48 4.65
C GLY A 83 7.96 -13.48 5.41
N SER A 84 7.75 -12.57 6.36
CA SER A 84 6.45 -12.40 7.03
C SER A 84 5.35 -12.00 6.05
N LEU A 85 5.69 -11.18 5.05
CA LEU A 85 4.78 -10.68 4.01
C LEU A 85 4.23 -11.79 3.12
N LEU A 86 4.89 -12.94 3.04
CA LEU A 86 4.40 -14.09 2.26
C LEU A 86 3.11 -14.69 2.82
N ARG A 87 2.76 -14.37 4.08
CA ARG A 87 1.48 -14.74 4.70
C ARG A 87 0.37 -13.73 4.37
N TYR A 88 0.72 -12.53 3.93
CA TYR A 88 -0.22 -11.44 3.68
C TYR A 88 -0.99 -11.63 2.39
N GLU A 89 -2.15 -11.00 2.24
CA GLU A 89 -2.89 -10.98 0.99
C GLU A 89 -2.29 -9.95 0.04
N PHE A 90 -2.06 -10.36 -1.22
CA PHE A 90 -1.41 -9.51 -2.22
C PHE A 90 -2.44 -8.89 -3.14
N PHE A 91 -2.31 -7.58 -3.36
CA PHE A 91 -3.14 -6.80 -4.25
C PHE A 91 -2.27 -6.10 -5.29
N LEU A 92 -2.68 -6.20 -6.55
CA LEU A 92 -2.06 -5.50 -7.66
C LEU A 92 -2.91 -4.28 -8.02
N ALA A 93 -2.32 -3.10 -7.95
CA ALA A 93 -2.90 -1.88 -8.47
C ALA A 93 -2.42 -1.67 -9.90
N ALA A 94 -3.35 -1.53 -10.84
CA ALA A 94 -3.05 -1.16 -12.22
C ALA A 94 -3.57 0.24 -12.52
N LYS A 95 -2.70 1.06 -13.10
CA LYS A 95 -3.03 2.41 -13.59
C LYS A 95 -2.50 2.55 -15.00
N GLY A 96 -3.23 3.20 -15.90
CA GLY A 96 -2.72 3.48 -17.23
C GLY A 96 -3.59 4.40 -18.05
N SER A 97 -3.19 4.63 -19.30
CA SER A 97 -3.94 5.39 -20.30
C SER A 97 -5.22 4.69 -20.77
N LEU A 98 -5.30 3.37 -20.55
CA LEU A 98 -6.42 2.56 -21.00
C LEU A 98 -7.68 2.80 -20.16
N PRO A 99 -8.88 2.71 -20.75
CA PRO A 99 -10.13 2.77 -20.00
C PRO A 99 -10.17 1.67 -18.93
N GLU A 100 -10.66 2.01 -17.74
CA GLU A 100 -10.72 1.07 -16.60
C GLU A 100 -11.44 -0.23 -16.95
N GLY A 101 -12.49 -0.18 -17.76
CA GLY A 101 -13.20 -1.38 -18.22
C GLY A 101 -12.30 -2.36 -18.99
N GLN A 102 -11.39 -1.86 -19.82
CA GLN A 102 -10.43 -2.71 -20.52
C GLN A 102 -9.39 -3.32 -19.57
N LEU A 103 -8.93 -2.54 -18.58
CA LEU A 103 -8.02 -3.06 -17.55
C LEU A 103 -8.71 -4.18 -16.77
N ARG A 104 -9.96 -3.97 -16.33
CA ARG A 104 -10.77 -4.95 -15.60
C ARG A 104 -10.95 -6.27 -16.37
N ASP A 105 -11.21 -6.20 -17.67
CA ASP A 105 -11.53 -7.39 -18.47
C ASP A 105 -10.30 -8.14 -19.00
N ARG A 106 -9.23 -7.42 -19.34
CA ARG A 106 -8.08 -7.98 -20.06
C ARG A 106 -6.91 -8.31 -19.15
N LEU A 107 -6.66 -7.51 -18.11
CA LEU A 107 -5.51 -7.69 -17.23
C LEU A 107 -5.54 -9.06 -16.53
N PRO A 108 -6.66 -9.50 -15.92
CA PRO A 108 -6.74 -10.82 -15.29
C PRO A 108 -6.46 -12.01 -16.23
N LYS A 109 -6.78 -11.86 -17.52
CA LYS A 109 -6.65 -12.92 -18.52
C LYS A 109 -5.26 -13.01 -19.13
N LEU A 110 -4.54 -11.88 -19.14
CA LEU A 110 -3.26 -11.75 -19.84
C LEU A 110 -2.08 -11.75 -18.88
N SER A 111 -2.27 -11.30 -17.64
CA SER A 111 -1.20 -11.26 -16.66
C SER A 111 -0.81 -12.66 -16.21
N LYS A 112 0.49 -12.84 -15.97
CA LYS A 112 1.06 -14.09 -15.45
C LYS A 112 1.94 -13.78 -14.25
N ILE A 113 1.75 -14.49 -13.15
CA ILE A 113 2.49 -14.29 -11.89
C ILE A 113 3.23 -15.57 -11.52
N ALA A 114 4.52 -15.41 -11.21
CA ALA A 114 5.45 -16.50 -10.95
C ALA A 114 6.63 -16.04 -10.07
N SER A 115 7.54 -16.96 -9.73
CA SER A 115 8.88 -16.60 -9.26
C SER A 115 9.82 -16.23 -10.41
N TRP A 116 11.00 -15.69 -10.11
CA TRP A 116 11.98 -15.33 -11.16
C TRP A 116 12.53 -16.56 -11.91
N SER A 117 12.62 -17.71 -11.25
CA SER A 117 13.08 -18.96 -11.85
C SER A 117 12.04 -19.56 -12.81
N GLN A 118 10.75 -19.43 -12.48
CA GLN A 118 9.66 -20.05 -13.24
C GLN A 118 9.03 -19.12 -14.27
N VAL A 119 9.19 -17.80 -14.18
CA VAL A 119 8.53 -16.87 -15.11
C VAL A 119 8.89 -17.16 -16.57
N GLY A 120 10.13 -17.53 -16.86
CA GLY A 120 10.56 -17.87 -18.23
C GLY A 120 9.86 -19.10 -18.82
N SER A 121 9.57 -20.11 -18.01
CA SER A 121 8.84 -21.31 -18.47
C SER A 121 7.34 -21.06 -18.59
N ILE A 122 6.77 -20.21 -17.73
CA ILE A 122 5.35 -19.83 -17.76
C ILE A 122 5.04 -18.92 -18.96
N LEU A 123 5.98 -18.08 -19.41
CA LEU A 123 5.80 -17.27 -20.61
C LEU A 123 5.64 -18.12 -21.88
N ASN A 124 6.45 -19.17 -22.02
CA ASN A 124 6.48 -20.05 -23.19
C ASN A 124 5.46 -21.20 -23.13
N SER A 125 4.74 -21.34 -22.02
CA SER A 125 3.71 -22.36 -21.85
C SER A 125 2.31 -21.74 -21.80
N ALA A 126 1.31 -22.53 -22.19
CA ALA A 126 -0.10 -22.18 -22.06
C ALA A 126 -0.60 -22.29 -20.60
N ILE A 127 0.31 -22.41 -19.64
CA ILE A 127 -0.03 -22.64 -18.24
C ILE A 127 -0.28 -21.28 -17.57
N ASN A 128 -1.40 -21.19 -16.87
CA ASN A 128 -1.78 -20.01 -16.12
C ASN A 128 -1.09 -20.09 -14.75
N GLY A 129 -0.17 -19.18 -14.47
CA GLY A 129 0.46 -19.03 -13.15
C GLY A 129 -0.54 -18.61 -12.07
N ALA A 130 -0.06 -17.95 -11.01
CA ALA A 130 -0.96 -17.36 -10.02
C ALA A 130 -1.93 -16.38 -10.70
N ARG A 131 -3.23 -16.54 -10.39
CA ARG A 131 -4.32 -15.83 -11.06
C ARG A 131 -4.55 -14.46 -10.43
N LEU A 132 -4.96 -13.51 -11.26
CA LEU A 132 -5.50 -12.24 -10.80
C LEU A 132 -7.02 -12.32 -10.82
N GLU A 133 -7.66 -11.85 -9.75
CA GLU A 133 -9.10 -11.64 -9.71
C GLU A 133 -9.39 -10.16 -9.50
N LEU A 134 -10.42 -9.67 -10.17
CA LEU A 134 -10.81 -8.28 -10.06
C LEU A 134 -11.37 -8.00 -8.66
N GLU A 135 -10.85 -6.96 -8.01
CA GLU A 135 -11.31 -6.50 -6.70
C GLU A 135 -12.15 -5.23 -6.87
N TYR A 136 -13.47 -5.35 -6.68
CA TYR A 136 -14.39 -4.22 -6.81
C TYR A 136 -14.43 -3.35 -5.56
N GLN A 137 -14.12 -3.93 -4.40
CA GLN A 137 -14.12 -3.26 -3.11
C GLN A 137 -12.75 -3.46 -2.47
N PRO A 138 -11.72 -2.72 -2.95
CA PRO A 138 -10.40 -2.78 -2.34
C PRO A 138 -10.50 -2.46 -0.84
N PRO A 139 -9.81 -3.23 0.02
CA PRO A 139 -9.76 -2.97 1.45
C PRO A 139 -9.40 -1.51 1.74
N GLY A 140 -10.02 -0.92 2.76
CA GLY A 140 -9.72 0.46 3.19
C GLY A 140 -8.28 0.66 3.69
N ALA A 141 -7.50 -0.41 3.75
CA ALA A 141 -6.07 -0.40 3.90
C ALA A 141 -5.33 0.20 2.70
N LEU A 142 -5.79 -0.08 1.47
CA LEU A 142 -5.05 0.26 0.25
C LEU A 142 -5.17 1.75 -0.13
N PRO A 143 -4.17 2.32 -0.81
CA PRO A 143 -4.20 3.71 -1.24
C PRO A 143 -5.16 3.91 -2.40
N LEU A 144 -6.41 4.29 -2.10
CA LEU A 144 -7.43 4.55 -3.12
C LEU A 144 -7.09 5.82 -3.91
N ARG A 145 -6.71 5.66 -5.17
CA ARG A 145 -6.42 6.75 -6.11
C ARG A 145 -7.38 6.69 -7.30
N PRO A 146 -7.87 7.83 -7.82
CA PRO A 146 -8.70 7.85 -9.02
C PRO A 146 -7.97 7.23 -10.22
N GLY A 147 -8.68 6.44 -11.04
CA GLY A 147 -8.11 5.79 -12.23
C GLY A 147 -7.25 4.56 -11.95
N VAL A 148 -7.24 4.06 -10.71
CA VAL A 148 -6.55 2.83 -10.32
C VAL A 148 -7.56 1.70 -10.18
N VAL A 149 -7.27 0.56 -10.82
CA VAL A 149 -8.04 -0.68 -10.68
C VAL A 149 -7.25 -1.65 -9.83
N PHE A 150 -7.90 -2.25 -8.83
CA PHE A 150 -7.29 -3.22 -7.94
C PHE A 150 -7.64 -4.64 -8.34
N PHE A 151 -6.67 -5.54 -8.19
CA PHE A 151 -6.82 -6.97 -8.43
C PHE A 151 -6.23 -7.73 -7.25
N ARG A 152 -6.92 -8.77 -6.78
CA ARG A 152 -6.41 -9.69 -5.79
C ARG A 152 -5.55 -10.77 -6.45
N VAL A 153 -4.39 -11.05 -5.88
CA VAL A 153 -3.51 -12.13 -6.34
C VAL A 153 -3.90 -13.43 -5.64
N HIS A 154 -4.31 -14.42 -6.40
CA HIS A 154 -4.63 -15.75 -5.88
C HIS A 154 -3.39 -16.61 -5.75
N LYS A 155 -3.11 -17.04 -4.51
CA LYS A 155 -1.99 -17.89 -4.13
C LYS A 155 -2.24 -19.34 -4.52
N THR A 156 -2.05 -19.66 -5.80
CA THR A 156 -2.12 -21.06 -6.27
C THR A 156 -0.92 -21.85 -5.74
N PRO A 157 -1.10 -22.95 -4.97
CA PRO A 157 0.00 -23.65 -4.30
C PRO A 157 1.17 -24.04 -5.21
N GLU A 158 0.88 -24.50 -6.42
CA GLU A 158 1.87 -24.95 -7.42
C GLU A 158 2.96 -23.92 -7.73
N TYR A 159 2.59 -22.64 -7.76
CA TYR A 159 3.50 -21.52 -8.07
C TYR A 159 3.89 -20.73 -6.82
N TRP A 160 2.95 -20.62 -5.87
CA TRP A 160 3.16 -19.82 -4.68
C TRP A 160 4.21 -20.44 -3.75
N THR A 161 4.33 -21.77 -3.71
CA THR A 161 5.39 -22.43 -2.93
C THR A 161 6.80 -22.04 -3.39
N ASP A 162 7.02 -21.88 -4.70
CA ASP A 162 8.31 -21.45 -5.23
C ASP A 162 8.58 -19.96 -4.97
N ILE A 163 7.55 -19.12 -5.06
CA ILE A 163 7.60 -17.70 -4.65
C ILE A 163 7.96 -17.58 -3.17
N GLN A 164 7.34 -18.41 -2.31
CA GLN A 164 7.63 -18.44 -0.88
C GLN A 164 9.04 -18.92 -0.57
N GLY A 165 9.52 -19.94 -1.29
CA GLY A 165 10.87 -20.48 -1.10
C GLY A 165 11.98 -19.55 -1.58
N THR A 166 11.75 -18.84 -2.70
CA THR A 166 12.76 -17.95 -3.30
C THR A 166 12.69 -16.51 -2.77
N GLY A 167 11.54 -16.08 -2.23
CA GLY A 167 11.28 -14.69 -1.88
C GLY A 167 11.26 -13.76 -3.11
N THR A 168 11.05 -14.31 -4.30
CA THR A 168 11.03 -13.54 -5.55
C THR A 168 9.69 -13.64 -6.24
N ILE A 169 9.21 -12.51 -6.75
CA ILE A 169 7.96 -12.44 -7.51
C ILE A 169 8.20 -11.73 -8.84
N ALA A 170 7.63 -12.29 -9.90
CA ALA A 170 7.63 -11.75 -11.25
C ALA A 170 6.19 -11.67 -11.75
N ILE A 171 5.82 -10.51 -12.27
CA ILE A 171 4.51 -10.24 -12.85
C ILE A 171 4.71 -9.81 -14.29
N TYR A 172 4.21 -10.59 -15.22
CA TYR A 172 4.20 -10.25 -16.63
C TYR A 172 2.86 -9.65 -17.01
N GLN A 173 2.90 -8.50 -17.68
CA GLN A 173 1.73 -7.77 -18.15
C GLN A 173 1.95 -7.31 -19.60
N PRO A 174 1.30 -7.94 -20.59
CA PRO A 174 1.50 -7.61 -22.00
C PRO A 174 0.63 -6.46 -22.51
N LEU A 175 -0.35 -5.97 -21.73
CA LEU A 175 -1.25 -4.90 -22.18
C LEU A 175 -0.54 -3.55 -22.08
N GLU A 176 -0.29 -2.93 -23.22
CA GLU A 176 0.44 -1.65 -23.36
C GLU A 176 1.56 -1.49 -22.31
N PRO A 177 2.64 -2.30 -22.40
CA PRO A 177 3.67 -2.40 -21.35
C PRO A 177 4.31 -1.08 -20.93
N ARG A 178 4.25 -0.06 -21.79
CA ARG A 178 4.76 1.31 -21.56
C ARG A 178 3.74 2.25 -20.96
N ALA A 179 2.44 2.01 -21.14
CA ALA A 179 1.38 2.89 -20.69
C ALA A 179 0.63 2.39 -19.45
N VAL A 180 0.73 1.09 -19.13
CA VAL A 180 0.20 0.50 -17.90
C VAL A 180 1.32 0.40 -16.86
N GLU A 181 1.07 0.95 -15.68
CA GLU A 181 1.90 0.88 -14.49
C GLU A 181 1.25 -0.04 -13.46
N LEU A 182 2.07 -0.88 -12.83
CA LEU A 182 1.66 -1.81 -11.80
C LEU A 182 2.38 -1.51 -10.49
N SER A 183 1.63 -1.49 -9.38
CA SER A 183 2.15 -1.48 -8.02
C SER A 183 1.63 -2.70 -7.27
N LEU A 184 2.50 -3.38 -6.52
CA LEU A 184 2.16 -4.56 -5.74
C LEU A 184 2.11 -4.20 -4.26
N TYR A 185 0.99 -4.52 -3.61
CA TYR A 185 0.76 -4.25 -2.20
C TYR A 185 0.51 -5.57 -1.46
N ALA A 186 1.07 -5.70 -0.26
CA ALA A 186 0.79 -6.78 0.66
C ALA A 186 0.01 -6.23 1.85
N VAL A 187 -1.17 -6.77 2.13
CA VAL A 187 -2.07 -6.34 3.20
C VAL A 187 -2.20 -7.46 4.22
N ASP A 188 -2.00 -7.13 5.49
CA ASP A 188 -2.21 -8.10 6.57
C ASP A 188 -3.68 -8.56 6.55
N PRO A 189 -3.96 -9.88 6.61
CA PRO A 189 -5.32 -10.40 6.68
C PRO A 189 -6.19 -9.79 7.79
N GLU A 190 -5.59 -9.30 8.88
CA GLU A 190 -6.31 -8.59 9.95
C GLU A 190 -6.87 -7.23 9.53
N ASN A 191 -6.38 -6.66 8.42
CA ASN A 191 -6.75 -5.35 7.89
C ASN A 191 -7.65 -5.41 6.63
N LEU A 192 -8.17 -6.59 6.29
CA LEU A 192 -9.04 -6.83 5.12
C LEU A 192 -10.52 -6.52 5.39
#